data_AF-V2V0D6-F1
#
_entry.id   AF-V2V0D6-F1
#
_cell.length_a   1.000
_cell.length_b   1.000
_cell.length_c   1.000
_cell.angle_alpha   90.00
_cell.angle_beta   90.00
_cell.angle_gamma   90.00
#
_symmetry.space_group_name_H-M   'P 1'
#
loop_
_entity.id
_entity.type
_entity.pdbx_description
1 polymer ?
#
loop_
_entity_poly.entity_id
_entity_poly.type
_entity_poly.pdbx_seq_one_letter_code
_entity_poly.pdbx_strand_id
1 'polypeptide(L)' 'MKTTGQFINDTLQHSFLILWKEDKQKWEVGCALLKINLQADTCADAINLMTKTILDYNLSQEFSDAIEEYKEDYLKSNK' A
#
# COMPACT_ATOMS: atom_id res chain seq x y z
N MET A 1 -5.11 -4.64 26.14
CA MET A 1 -3.77 -4.89 25.57
C MET A 1 -3.99 -5.42 24.16
N LYS A 2 -3.54 -4.72 23.10
CA LYS A 2 -3.67 -5.24 21.73
C LYS A 2 -2.67 -6.36 21.54
N THR A 3 -3.06 -7.42 20.84
CA THR A 3 -2.11 -8.49 20.46
C THR A 3 -1.15 -7.97 19.39
N THR A 4 0.04 -8.57 19.26
CA THR A 4 1.01 -8.23 18.21
C THR A 4 0.38 -8.30 16.82
N GLY A 5 -0.51 -9.28 16.57
CA GLY A 5 -1.25 -9.39 15.33
C GLY A 5 -2.23 -8.22 15.09
N GLN A 6 -2.92 -7.74 16.12
CA GLN A 6 -3.79 -6.56 16.03
C GLN A 6 -2.98 -5.29 15.78
N PHE A 7 -1.83 -5.12 16.45
CA PHE A 7 -0.96 -3.97 16.23
C PHE A 7 -0.40 -3.93 14.80
N ILE A 8 0.03 -5.07 14.28
CA ILE A 8 0.52 -5.19 12.90
C ILE A 8 -0.61 -4.87 11.92
N ASN A 9 -1.80 -5.43 12.13
CA ASN A 9 -2.94 -5.17 11.24
C ASN A 9 -3.36 -3.69 11.27
N ASP A 10 -3.40 -3.07 12.45
CA ASP A 10 -3.73 -1.65 12.61
C ASP A 10 -2.65 -0.73 12.01
N THR A 11 -1.38 -1.14 12.03
CA THR A 11 -0.27 -0.36 11.47
C THR A 11 -0.23 -0.48 9.95
N LEU A 12 -0.40 -1.71 9.43
CA LEU A 12 -0.23 -2.01 8.01
C LEU A 12 -1.51 -1.82 7.18
N GLN A 13 -2.66 -1.56 7.81
CA GLN A 13 -3.91 -1.33 7.07
C GLN A 13 -3.82 -0.16 6.09
N HIS A 14 -2.98 0.84 6.37
CA HIS A 14 -2.73 2.02 5.53
C HIS A 14 -1.50 1.87 4.62
N SER A 15 -0.87 0.69 4.59
CA SER A 15 0.34 0.43 3.81
C SER A 15 0.05 -0.45 2.60
N PHE A 16 0.88 -0.32 1.57
CA PHE A 16 1.01 -1.33 0.53
C PHE A 16 2.10 -2.32 0.94
N LEU A 17 1.73 -3.60 1.02
CA LEU A 17 2.64 -4.69 1.31
C LEU A 17 2.94 -5.46 0.04
N ILE A 18 4.21 -5.63 -0.29
CA ILE A 18 4.67 -6.47 -1.38
C ILE A 18 5.41 -7.66 -0.77
N LEU A 19 4.85 -8.85 -0.89
CA LEU A 19 5.35 -10.06 -0.23
C LEU A 19 5.52 -11.20 -1.24
N TRP A 20 6.63 -11.91 -1.17
CA TRP A 20 6.78 -13.18 -1.88
C TRP A 20 5.96 -14.28 -1.18
N LYS A 21 5.13 -14.99 -1.94
CA LYS A 21 4.35 -16.14 -1.48
C LYS A 21 4.97 -17.42 -2.01
N GLU A 22 5.68 -18.12 -1.13
CA GLU A 22 6.33 -19.39 -1.47
C GLU A 22 5.36 -20.47 -1.95
N ASP A 23 4.16 -20.53 -1.39
CA ASP A 23 3.12 -21.50 -1.76
C ASP A 23 2.61 -21.31 -3.19
N LYS A 24 2.58 -20.06 -3.67
CA LYS A 24 2.08 -19.70 -5.01
C LYS A 24 3.21 -19.43 -6.01
N GLN A 25 4.44 -19.29 -5.53
CA GLN A 25 5.59 -18.80 -6.30
C GLN A 25 5.25 -17.49 -7.02
N LYS A 26 4.60 -16.56 -6.31
CA LYS A 26 4.21 -15.24 -6.83
C LYS A 26 4.46 -14.13 -5.82
N TRP A 27 4.65 -12.92 -6.32
CA TRP A 27 4.60 -11.70 -5.53
C TRP A 27 3.15 -11.27 -5.33
N GLU A 28 2.73 -11.05 -4.09
CA GLU A 28 1.43 -10.50 -3.73
C GLU A 28 1.57 -9.05 -3.27
N VAL A 29 0.73 -8.17 -3.82
CA VAL A 29 0.56 -6.80 -3.35
C VAL A 29 -0.77 -6.68 -2.62
N GLY A 30 -0.73 -6.28 -1.35
CA GLY A 30 -1.91 -6.09 -0.52
C GLY A 30 -2.00 -4.68 0.07
N CYS A 31 -3.20 -4.08 0.04
CA CYS A 31 -3.54 -2.91 0.86
C CYS A 31 -4.97 -3.07 1.39
N ALA A 32 -5.12 -3.19 2.71
CA ALA A 32 -6.41 -3.47 3.33
C ALA A 32 -7.39 -2.30 3.19
N LEU A 33 -6.93 -1.07 3.39
CA LEU A 33 -7.75 0.15 3.28
C LEU A 33 -8.39 0.28 1.90
N LEU A 34 -7.60 0.07 0.85
CA LEU A 34 -8.05 0.20 -0.54
C LEU A 34 -8.60 -1.11 -1.12
N LYS A 35 -8.67 -2.19 -0.32
CA LYS A 35 -9.08 -3.53 -0.74
C LYS A 35 -8.31 -4.04 -1.96
N ILE A 36 -7.03 -3.70 -2.06
CA ILE A 36 -6.15 -4.11 -3.16
C ILE A 36 -5.55 -5.47 -2.82
N ASN A 37 -5.64 -6.40 -3.77
CA ASN A 37 -4.97 -7.70 -3.73
C ASN A 37 -4.57 -8.07 -5.17
N LEU A 38 -3.28 -7.96 -5.48
CA LEU A 38 -2.72 -8.19 -6.81
C LEU A 38 -1.66 -9.28 -6.73
N GLN A 39 -1.45 -10.00 -7.83
CA GLN A 39 -0.41 -11.00 -7.94
C GLN A 39 0.44 -10.75 -9.18
N ALA A 40 1.74 -11.01 -9.07
CA ALA A 40 2.68 -10.87 -10.19
C ALA A 40 3.77 -11.94 -10.13
N ASP A 41 4.35 -12.26 -11.28
CA ASP A 41 5.40 -13.28 -11.37
C ASP A 41 6.77 -12.72 -10.95
N THR A 42 6.99 -11.41 -11.11
CA THR A 42 8.21 -10.73 -10.66
C THR A 42 7.91 -9.58 -9.70
N CYS A 43 8.89 -9.21 -8.88
CA CYS A 43 8.77 -8.07 -7.97
C CYS A 43 8.57 -6.76 -8.74
N ALA A 44 9.25 -6.60 -9.88
CA ALA A 44 9.09 -5.44 -10.74
C ALA A 44 7.66 -5.33 -11.29
N ASP A 45 7.07 -6.44 -11.72
CA ASP A 45 5.68 -6.47 -12.18
C ASP A 45 4.70 -6.15 -11.05
N ALA A 46 4.95 -6.63 -9.83
CA ALA A 46 4.15 -6.31 -8.65
C ALA A 46 4.14 -4.79 -8.37
N ILE A 47 5.30 -4.14 -8.43
CA ILE A 47 5.43 -2.69 -8.26
C ILE A 47 4.70 -1.94 -9.38
N ASN A 48 4.85 -2.37 -10.63
CA ASN A 48 4.17 -1.75 -11.78
C ASN A 48 2.64 -1.88 -11.66
N LEU A 49 2.14 -3.07 -11.33
CA LEU A 49 0.72 -3.33 -11.10
C LEU A 49 0.15 -2.49 -9.95
N MET A 50 0.89 -2.40 -8.85
CA MET A 50 0.55 -1.53 -7.71
C MET A 50 0.44 -0.07 -8.14
N THR A 51 1.47 0.44 -8.80
CA THR A 51 1.55 1.85 -9.21
C THR A 51 0.43 2.19 -10.19
N LYS A 52 0.19 1.31 -11.18
CA LYS A 52 -0.92 1.47 -12.11
C LYS A 52 -2.27 1.45 -11.37
N THR A 53 -2.47 0.52 -10.44
CA THR A 53 -3.72 0.45 -9.66
C THR A 53 -3.94 1.71 -8.83
N ILE A 54 -2.89 2.31 -8.28
CA ILE A 54 -2.98 3.58 -7.54
C ILE A 54 -3.37 4.73 -8.47
N LEU A 55 -2.78 4.80 -9.67
CA LEU A 55 -3.05 5.83 -10.67
C LEU A 55 -4.45 5.69 -11.30
N ASP A 56 -4.89 4.45 -11.51
CA ASP A 56 -6.23 4.13 -12.02
C ASP A 56 -7.30 4.20 -10.91
N TYR A 57 -6.88 4.16 -9.64
CA TYR A 57 -7.78 4.42 -8.52
C TYR A 57 -8.27 5.85 -8.67
N ASN A 58 -9.59 6.02 -8.75
CA ASN A 58 -10.20 7.34 -8.68
C ASN A 58 -10.01 7.84 -7.24
N LEU A 59 -8.79 8.28 -6.92
CA LEU A 59 -8.42 8.88 -5.65
C LEU A 59 -9.40 10.04 -5.50
N SER A 60 -10.30 9.93 -4.53
CA SER A 60 -11.31 10.94 -4.30
C SER A 60 -10.62 12.30 -4.19
N GLN A 61 -11.30 13.36 -4.63
CA GLN A 61 -10.78 14.71 -4.48
C GLN A 61 -10.28 14.95 -3.04
N GLU A 62 -10.99 14.39 -2.05
CA GLU A 62 -10.60 14.40 -0.64
C GLU A 62 -9.22 13.77 -0.34
N PHE A 63 -8.85 12.66 -1.00
CA PHE A 63 -7.51 12.08 -0.83
C PHE A 63 -6.42 12.94 -1.47
N SER A 64 -6.71 13.52 -2.64
CA SER A 64 -5.79 14.45 -3.31
C SER A 64 -5.60 15.72 -2.48
N ASP A 65 -6.69 16.26 -1.94
CA ASP A 65 -6.69 17.44 -1.07
C ASP A 65 -5.92 17.16 0.22
N ALA A 66 -6.12 15.99 0.84
CA ALA A 66 -5.38 15.59 2.04
C ALA A 66 -3.88 15.42 1.79
N ILE A 67 -3.46 14.83 0.66
CA ILE A 67 -2.04 14.74 0.32
C ILE A 67 -1.42 16.14 0.17
N GLU A 68 -2.12 17.06 -0.51
CA GLU A 68 -1.60 18.41 -0.74
C GLU A 68 -1.57 19.23 0.56
N GLU A 69 -2.56 19.06 1.45
CA GLU A 69 -2.60 19.69 2.77
C GLU A 69 -1.41 19.30 3.65
N TYR A 70 -1.05 18.01 3.68
CA TYR A 70 0.03 17.48 4.54
C TYR A 70 1.37 17.31 3.81
N LYS A 71 1.49 17.81 2.57
CA LYS A 71 2.67 17.67 1.71
C LYS A 71 3.97 18.11 2.36
N GLU A 72 3.97 19.22 3.09
CA GLU A 72 5.16 19.71 3.75
C GLU A 72 5.65 18.79 4.87
N ASP A 73 4.74 18.11 5.57
CA ASP A 73 5.08 17.20 6.67
C ASP A 73 5.75 15.93 6.13
N TYR A 74 5.26 15.40 5.00
CA TYR A 74 5.89 14.28 4.31
C TYR A 74 7.27 14.63 3.72
N LEU A 75 7.45 15.85 3.23
CA LEU A 75 8.73 16.29 2.67
C LEU A 75 9.77 16.64 3.74
N LYS A 76 9.33 17.08 4.93
CA LYS A 76 10.20 17.44 6.05
C LYS A 76 10.55 16.27 6.98
N SER A 77 9.82 15.15 6.92
CA SER A 77 10.11 13.94 7.74
C SER A 77 11.40 13.20 7.33
N ASN A 78 12.16 13.72 6.36
CA ASN A 78 13.44 13.18 5.89
C ASN A 78 14.66 13.93 6.48
N LYS A 79 14.53 14.50 7.68
CA LYS A 79 15.65 15.06 8.46
C LYS A 79 15.88 14.30 9.76
#